data_AF-A0A2K6KI37-F1
#
_entry.id   AF-A0A2K6KI37-F1
#
_cell.length_a   1.000
_cell.length_b   1.000
_cell.length_c   1.000
_cell.angle_alpha   90.00
_cell.angle_beta   90.00
_cell.angle_gamma   90.00
#
_symmetry.space_group_name_H-M   'P 1'
#
loop_
_entity.id
_entity.type
_entity.pdbx_description
1 polymer ?
#
loop_
_entity_poly.entity_id
_entity_poly.type
_entity_poly.pdbx_seq_one_letter_code
_entity_poly.pdbx_strand_id
1 'polypeptide(L)'
;MLAASIFRPTLLLCCLAAPWSTQPESLFHSRDRSDLEPSPLRQAKPIADLHAAQRFLSRYGWSGLRTAWGPSPEGPPETPEGAALAAAVRRFQRANSLPASGELDAATLAAMNRPRCGVPDTRPPSPVAAPSLPGPPPRARSRRSPRAGWQPRGSPDGGAARAFSKRTLSWRLLGEALSSQLSAAEQRRIVALAFRMWSEVTPLNFREDLASPGAAVDIKLGFGRGRHLGCPRAFDGSGQEFAHAWHLGDIHFDDDEHFTPPTSDMGISLLKVAVHEIGHVLGLPHTYRTGSIMQPNYIPQEPAFELDWSDRKAIQKLYGSCEGSFDTAFDWIRKERNQYGEVMVRFSTYFFRNSWYWLYENRNNRTRYGDPIEILAGWHGIPTYNIDAFVHIWTWKRDERYFFRGNQYWRYDSDKDQALTEDEQGKSYPKLISEGFPGIPSPLDTAFYDRRQKLIYFFKESLVFAFDVNRNRVLNSYPKKITEVFPAIIPQNHPFRNIDSAYYSYAYNSIFFFKGNAYWKVVNDKDKQQNSWLPANGLFPKKFISEKWFDVCDVHISTLNM
;
A
#
# COMPACT_ATOMS: atom_id res chain seq x y z
N MET A 1 -61.29 61.18 -27.46
CA MET A 1 -60.32 62.30 -27.54
C MET A 1 -59.55 62.35 -26.24
N LEU A 2 -58.25 62.67 -26.33
CA LEU A 2 -57.23 62.78 -25.27
C LEU A 2 -56.53 61.47 -24.86
N ALA A 3 -55.24 61.63 -24.58
CA ALA A 3 -54.14 60.80 -25.05
C ALA A 3 -53.21 60.33 -23.91
N ALA A 4 -52.10 59.68 -24.31
CA ALA A 4 -50.91 59.25 -23.56
C ALA A 4 -51.00 57.80 -22.99
N SER A 5 -49.96 56.97 -23.03
CA SER A 5 -48.53 57.29 -23.02
C SER A 5 -47.66 56.22 -23.68
N ILE A 6 -46.49 56.67 -24.11
CA ILE A 6 -45.39 55.96 -24.78
C ILE A 6 -44.52 55.26 -23.74
N PHE A 7 -44.09 54.02 -23.99
CA PHE A 7 -42.74 53.53 -23.67
C PHE A 7 -42.41 52.26 -24.49
N ARG A 8 -41.40 52.35 -25.37
CA ARG A 8 -40.61 51.21 -25.88
C ARG A 8 -39.34 51.12 -25.01
N PRO A 9 -38.74 49.92 -24.82
CA PRO A 9 -37.64 49.55 -25.71
C PRO A 9 -37.62 48.09 -26.20
N THR A 10 -37.19 47.95 -27.46
CA THR A 10 -36.26 46.95 -28.01
C THR A 10 -36.53 45.44 -27.82
N LEU A 11 -36.99 44.80 -28.91
CA LEU A 11 -36.91 43.35 -29.14
C LEU A 11 -35.44 42.92 -29.34
N LEU A 12 -35.01 41.88 -28.62
CA LEU A 12 -33.94 40.99 -29.05
C LEU A 12 -34.52 39.57 -29.16
N LEU A 13 -34.58 39.03 -30.37
CA LEU A 13 -34.84 37.62 -30.66
C LEU A 13 -33.61 36.81 -30.22
N CYS A 14 -33.80 35.80 -29.36
CA CYS A 14 -32.87 34.69 -29.25
C CYS A 14 -33.64 33.38 -29.07
N CYS A 15 -33.29 32.43 -29.93
CA CYS A 15 -33.96 31.18 -30.19
C CYS A 15 -33.91 30.21 -29.00
N LEU A 16 -35.00 29.45 -28.87
CA LEU A 16 -35.11 28.25 -28.05
C LEU A 16 -34.21 27.14 -28.60
N ALA A 17 -33.34 26.58 -27.76
CA ALA A 17 -32.68 25.30 -28.02
C ALA A 17 -32.86 24.40 -26.78
N ALA A 18 -33.40 23.21 -27.02
CA ALA A 18 -33.62 22.17 -26.02
C ALA A 18 -32.29 21.59 -25.50
N PRO A 19 -32.24 21.05 -24.26
CA PRO A 19 -31.03 20.44 -23.72
C PRO A 19 -30.75 19.09 -24.40
N TRP A 20 -29.54 18.96 -24.95
CA TRP A 20 -29.01 17.73 -25.51
C TRP A 20 -28.66 16.71 -24.42
N SER A 21 -28.97 15.45 -24.74
CA SER A 21 -28.57 14.24 -24.04
C SER A 21 -27.05 14.05 -24.09
N THR A 22 -26.39 13.96 -22.94
CA THR A 22 -24.98 13.56 -22.85
C THR A 22 -24.90 12.03 -22.79
N GLN A 23 -24.60 11.40 -23.93
CA GLN A 23 -23.93 10.10 -23.94
C GLN A 23 -22.42 10.34 -23.81
N PRO A 24 -21.66 9.49 -23.10
CA PRO A 24 -20.21 9.52 -23.14
C PRO A 24 -19.72 8.87 -24.44
N GLU A 25 -19.12 9.67 -25.33
CA GLU A 25 -18.41 9.13 -26.50
C GLU A 25 -17.12 8.43 -26.06
N SER A 26 -17.03 7.12 -26.32
CA SER A 26 -15.77 6.39 -26.32
C SER A 26 -14.96 6.78 -27.54
N LEU A 27 -14.05 7.74 -27.40
CA LEU A 27 -13.10 8.08 -28.46
C LEU A 27 -11.83 7.24 -28.29
N PHE A 28 -11.91 6.00 -28.77
CA PHE A 28 -10.76 5.14 -29.03
C PHE A 28 -9.98 5.72 -30.21
N HIS A 29 -8.86 6.38 -29.94
CA HIS A 29 -7.77 6.45 -30.91
C HIS A 29 -6.77 5.35 -30.58
N SER A 30 -7.02 4.16 -31.13
CA SER A 30 -5.96 3.21 -31.46
C SER A 30 -5.09 3.84 -32.55
N ARG A 31 -4.13 4.67 -32.14
CA ARG A 31 -2.96 4.93 -32.99
C ARG A 31 -2.11 3.67 -32.92
N ASP A 32 -2.18 2.87 -33.97
CA ASP A 32 -1.05 2.07 -34.43
C ASP A 32 0.21 2.96 -34.36
N ARG A 33 1.13 2.63 -33.45
CA ARG A 33 2.43 3.29 -33.26
C ARG A 33 3.56 2.46 -33.84
N SER A 34 3.46 2.13 -35.12
CA SER A 34 4.56 1.56 -35.91
C SER A 34 5.72 2.55 -36.17
N ASP A 35 5.66 3.76 -35.59
CA ASP A 35 6.63 4.85 -35.71
C ASP A 35 7.68 4.93 -34.59
N LEU A 36 7.67 4.00 -33.63
CA LEU A 36 8.67 3.90 -32.55
C LEU A 36 9.49 2.60 -32.65
N GLU A 37 10.10 2.34 -33.80
CA GLU A 37 11.21 1.40 -33.87
C GLU A 37 12.40 1.97 -33.07
N PRO A 38 13.02 1.21 -32.15
CA PRO A 38 14.20 1.66 -31.43
C PRO A 38 15.26 2.10 -32.44
N SER A 39 15.76 3.34 -32.32
CA SER A 39 16.78 3.80 -33.25
C SER A 39 18.01 2.88 -33.14
N PRO A 40 18.45 2.20 -34.22
CA PRO A 40 19.56 1.25 -34.17
C PRO A 40 20.91 1.90 -33.79
N LEU A 41 20.96 3.23 -33.68
CA LEU A 41 22.15 4.02 -33.36
C LEU A 41 22.55 3.99 -31.87
N ARG A 42 21.68 3.54 -30.95
CA ARG A 42 21.94 3.57 -29.48
C ARG A 42 21.50 2.31 -28.75
N GLN A 43 21.76 1.14 -29.34
CA GLN A 43 21.53 -0.12 -28.64
C GLN A 43 22.71 -0.47 -27.73
N ALA A 44 22.42 -0.96 -26.53
CA ALA A 44 23.42 -1.47 -25.61
C ALA A 44 24.17 -2.64 -26.26
N LYS A 45 25.50 -2.62 -26.16
CA LYS A 45 26.34 -3.65 -26.77
C LYS A 45 26.11 -4.99 -26.05
N PRO A 46 25.73 -6.07 -26.76
CA PRO A 46 25.47 -7.35 -26.13
C PRO A 46 26.73 -7.90 -25.45
N ILE A 47 26.53 -8.51 -24.30
CA ILE A 47 27.56 -9.23 -23.55
C ILE A 47 27.78 -10.56 -24.27
N ALA A 48 28.73 -10.57 -25.21
CA ALA A 48 29.03 -11.74 -26.05
C ALA A 48 30.45 -12.30 -25.84
N ASP A 49 31.32 -11.56 -25.14
CA ASP A 49 32.71 -11.93 -24.92
C ASP A 49 33.12 -11.88 -23.44
N LEU A 50 34.28 -12.46 -23.15
CA LEU A 50 34.85 -12.56 -21.81
C LEU A 50 35.01 -11.19 -21.14
N HIS A 51 35.46 -10.19 -21.91
CA HIS A 51 35.77 -8.87 -21.38
C HIS A 51 34.48 -8.10 -21.01
N ALA A 52 33.45 -8.20 -21.84
CA ALA A 52 32.12 -7.68 -21.55
C ALA A 52 31.52 -8.35 -20.29
N ALA A 53 31.65 -9.67 -20.16
CA ALA A 53 31.17 -10.41 -19.00
C ALA A 53 31.94 -10.03 -17.72
N GLN A 54 33.26 -9.83 -17.79
CA GLN A 54 34.06 -9.33 -16.66
C GLN A 54 33.60 -7.95 -16.21
N ARG A 55 33.35 -7.03 -17.15
CA ARG A 55 32.80 -5.70 -16.83
C ARG A 55 31.42 -5.78 -16.19
N PHE A 56 30.55 -6.65 -16.68
CA PHE A 56 29.23 -6.89 -16.08
C PHE A 56 29.36 -7.40 -14.65
N LEU A 57 30.16 -8.45 -14.43
CA LEU A 57 30.37 -9.04 -13.10
C LEU A 57 30.96 -8.01 -12.13
N SER A 58 31.86 -7.14 -12.60
CA SER A 58 32.38 -6.05 -11.79
C SER A 58 31.35 -4.96 -11.51
N ARG A 59 30.57 -4.53 -12.53
CA ARG A 59 29.54 -3.48 -12.41
C ARG A 59 28.48 -3.85 -11.37
N TYR A 60 28.06 -5.12 -11.37
CA TYR A 60 26.99 -5.61 -10.49
C TYR A 60 27.50 -6.30 -9.21
N GLY A 61 28.81 -6.20 -8.91
CA GLY A 61 29.40 -6.63 -7.64
C GLY A 61 29.78 -8.11 -7.53
N TRP A 62 29.51 -8.91 -8.56
CA TRP A 62 29.79 -10.34 -8.58
C TRP A 62 31.27 -10.69 -8.52
N SER A 63 32.19 -9.79 -8.86
CA SER A 63 33.64 -10.07 -8.88
C SER A 63 34.27 -10.23 -7.50
N GLY A 64 33.66 -9.69 -6.43
CA GLY A 64 34.23 -9.71 -5.06
C GLY A 64 35.50 -8.88 -4.86
N LEU A 65 35.99 -8.22 -5.91
CA LEU A 65 37.12 -7.29 -5.86
C LEU A 65 36.66 -5.92 -5.38
N ARG A 66 37.43 -5.29 -4.50
CA ARG A 66 37.20 -3.92 -4.02
C ARG A 66 37.27 -2.95 -5.19
N THR A 67 36.13 -2.49 -5.69
CA THR A 67 36.11 -1.19 -6.36
C THR A 67 36.06 -0.12 -5.27
N ALA A 68 37.21 0.54 -5.04
CA ALA A 68 37.27 1.73 -4.21
C ALA A 68 36.42 2.83 -4.88
N TRP A 69 35.49 3.39 -4.11
CA TRP A 69 34.57 4.43 -4.56
C TRP A 69 35.25 5.80 -4.50
N GLY A 70 35.52 6.39 -5.66
CA GLY A 70 36.10 7.72 -5.85
C GLY A 70 36.75 7.84 -7.23
N PRO A 71 36.89 9.04 -7.83
CA PRO A 71 37.54 9.19 -9.12
C PRO A 71 39.03 8.88 -8.93
N SER A 72 39.47 7.69 -9.32
CA SER A 72 40.90 7.44 -9.52
C SER A 72 41.31 7.99 -10.89
N PRO A 73 42.44 8.71 -10.97
CA PRO A 73 42.98 9.15 -12.23
C PRO A 73 43.51 7.91 -12.98
N GLU A 74 43.03 7.74 -14.21
CA GLU A 74 43.64 6.94 -15.28
C GLU A 74 44.10 5.51 -14.90
N GLY A 75 43.17 4.56 -14.86
CA GLY A 75 43.46 3.12 -14.91
C GLY A 75 42.19 2.26 -15.02
N PRO A 76 42.16 1.16 -15.81
CA PRO A 76 41.00 0.29 -15.89
C PRO A 76 40.76 -0.45 -14.56
N PRO A 77 39.51 -0.72 -14.17
CA PRO A 77 39.21 -1.48 -12.95
C PRO A 77 39.83 -2.88 -13.03
N GLU A 78 40.42 -3.36 -11.93
CA GLU A 78 40.99 -4.71 -11.82
C GLU A 78 39.92 -5.76 -12.15
N THR A 79 40.04 -6.40 -13.32
CA THR A 79 39.12 -7.44 -13.80
C THR A 79 39.48 -8.77 -13.16
N PRO A 80 38.50 -9.54 -12.64
CA PRO A 80 38.77 -10.88 -12.13
C PRO A 80 39.25 -11.78 -13.27
N GLU A 81 40.38 -12.46 -13.07
CA GLU A 81 40.96 -13.42 -14.02
C GLU A 81 40.99 -14.85 -13.44
N GLY A 82 40.99 -15.84 -14.33
CA GLY A 82 41.12 -17.25 -13.98
C GLY A 82 40.09 -17.76 -12.95
N ALA A 83 40.58 -18.32 -11.85
CA ALA A 83 39.74 -18.93 -10.81
C ALA A 83 38.79 -17.94 -10.13
N ALA A 84 39.18 -16.66 -10.00
CA ALA A 84 38.34 -15.62 -9.41
C ALA A 84 37.12 -15.30 -10.30
N LEU A 85 37.32 -15.30 -11.62
CA LEU A 85 36.24 -15.12 -12.58
C LEU A 85 35.27 -16.29 -12.57
N ALA A 86 35.78 -17.52 -12.64
CA ALA A 86 34.95 -18.71 -12.57
C ALA A 86 34.11 -18.75 -11.27
N ALA A 87 34.69 -18.33 -10.14
CA ALA A 87 33.96 -18.22 -8.87
C ALA A 87 32.85 -17.15 -8.92
N ALA A 88 33.11 -15.99 -9.53
CA ALA A 88 32.12 -14.94 -9.74
C ALA A 88 30.96 -15.42 -10.64
N VAL A 89 31.28 -16.08 -11.75
CA VAL A 89 30.29 -16.67 -12.67
C VAL A 89 29.43 -17.71 -11.96
N ARG A 90 30.03 -18.62 -11.17
CA ARG A 90 29.26 -19.61 -10.39
C ARG A 90 28.29 -18.97 -9.40
N ARG A 91 28.67 -17.84 -8.78
CA ARG A 91 27.76 -17.10 -7.88
C ARG A 91 26.59 -16.51 -8.65
N PHE A 92 26.85 -15.88 -9.79
CA PHE A 92 25.82 -15.33 -10.67
C PHE A 92 24.87 -16.42 -11.20
N GLN A 93 25.41 -17.56 -11.65
CA GLN A 93 24.65 -18.70 -12.13
C GLN A 93 23.72 -19.24 -11.04
N ARG A 94 24.23 -19.48 -9.82
CA ARG A 94 23.40 -19.92 -8.69
C ARG A 94 22.26 -18.96 -8.38
N ALA A 95 22.53 -17.66 -8.38
CA ALA A 95 21.52 -16.65 -8.13
C ALA A 95 20.41 -16.65 -9.20
N ASN A 96 20.77 -16.90 -10.47
CA ASN A 96 19.84 -16.98 -11.59
C ASN A 96 19.27 -18.39 -11.83
N SER A 97 19.43 -19.31 -10.86
CA SER A 97 18.97 -20.71 -10.98
C SER A 97 19.53 -21.45 -12.20
N LEU A 98 20.76 -21.15 -12.59
CA LEU A 98 21.52 -21.82 -13.65
C LEU A 98 22.51 -22.84 -13.06
N PRO A 99 22.90 -23.89 -13.82
CA PRO A 99 23.98 -24.79 -13.43
C PRO A 99 25.27 -24.02 -13.14
N ALA A 100 25.88 -24.25 -11.98
CA ALA A 100 27.04 -23.50 -11.51
C ALA A 100 28.37 -24.02 -12.09
N SER A 101 28.51 -24.03 -13.42
CA SER A 101 29.73 -24.44 -14.13
C SER A 101 30.91 -23.50 -13.86
N GLY A 102 30.64 -22.19 -13.79
CA GLY A 102 31.68 -21.15 -13.80
C GLY A 102 32.13 -20.76 -15.20
N GLU A 103 31.48 -21.31 -16.23
CA GLU A 103 31.74 -21.01 -17.63
C GLU A 103 30.71 -20.00 -18.15
N LEU A 104 31.12 -19.18 -19.12
CA LEU A 104 30.24 -18.24 -19.82
C LEU A 104 29.48 -18.96 -20.93
N ASP A 105 28.66 -19.93 -20.56
CA ASP A 105 27.81 -20.66 -21.51
C ASP A 105 26.68 -19.78 -22.06
N ALA A 106 26.01 -20.28 -23.12
CA ALA A 106 24.96 -19.54 -23.80
C ALA A 106 23.82 -19.12 -22.86
N ALA A 107 23.46 -19.96 -21.89
CA ALA A 107 22.42 -19.65 -20.91
C ALA A 107 22.84 -18.54 -19.94
N THR A 108 24.11 -18.55 -19.52
CA THR A 108 24.72 -17.53 -18.66
C THR A 108 24.79 -16.19 -19.37
N LEU A 109 25.27 -16.15 -20.62
CA LEU A 109 25.31 -14.94 -21.44
C LEU A 109 23.89 -14.42 -21.71
N ALA A 110 22.94 -15.30 -22.02
CA ALA A 110 21.54 -14.91 -22.19
C ALA A 110 20.95 -14.29 -20.90
N ALA A 111 21.30 -14.83 -19.73
CA ALA A 111 20.87 -14.26 -18.44
C ALA A 111 21.53 -12.91 -18.14
N MET A 112 22.79 -12.71 -18.52
CA MET A 112 23.50 -11.42 -18.36
C MET A 112 22.93 -10.32 -19.26
N ASN A 113 22.41 -10.68 -20.45
CA ASN A 113 21.82 -9.75 -21.41
C ASN A 113 20.32 -9.47 -21.17
N ARG A 114 19.74 -9.92 -20.04
CA ARG A 114 18.35 -9.60 -19.72
C ARG A 114 18.22 -8.13 -19.30
N PRO A 115 17.13 -7.44 -19.72
CA PRO A 115 16.77 -6.13 -19.20
C PRO A 115 16.76 -6.12 -17.67
N ARG A 116 17.39 -5.13 -17.05
CA ARG A 116 17.63 -5.13 -15.61
C ARG A 116 17.80 -3.76 -14.98
N CYS A 117 17.74 -3.73 -13.66
CA CYS A 117 18.17 -2.61 -12.83
C CYS A 117 19.70 -2.43 -12.88
N GLY A 118 20.13 -1.16 -12.87
CA GLY A 118 21.52 -0.73 -12.85
C GLY A 118 22.18 -0.78 -11.48
N VAL A 119 21.43 -0.99 -10.40
CA VAL A 119 21.95 -1.11 -9.04
C VAL A 119 22.75 -2.41 -8.87
N PRO A 120 23.92 -2.40 -8.20
CA PRO A 120 24.69 -3.64 -7.97
C PRO A 120 23.94 -4.68 -7.13
N ASP A 121 24.05 -5.96 -7.51
CA ASP A 121 23.37 -7.09 -6.84
C ASP A 121 23.96 -7.42 -5.48
N THR A 122 25.27 -7.25 -5.35
CA THR A 122 26.01 -7.56 -4.13
C THR A 122 26.80 -6.33 -3.70
N ARG A 123 26.74 -6.00 -2.40
CA ARG A 123 27.58 -4.94 -1.85
C ARG A 123 28.99 -5.51 -1.63
N PRO A 124 30.07 -4.81 -2.03
CA PRO A 124 31.40 -5.21 -1.60
C PRO A 124 31.46 -5.16 -0.06
N PRO A 125 32.13 -6.12 0.60
CA PRO A 125 32.21 -6.16 2.06
C PRO A 125 32.76 -4.84 2.61
N SER A 126 32.16 -4.35 3.71
CA SER A 126 32.63 -3.13 4.37
C SER A 126 34.07 -3.34 4.88
N PRO A 127 34.95 -2.33 4.82
CA PRO A 127 36.30 -2.47 5.35
C PRO A 127 36.22 -2.75 6.85
N VAL A 128 36.68 -3.94 7.24
CA VAL A 128 37.00 -4.25 8.64
C VAL A 128 38.04 -3.22 9.06
N ALA A 129 37.76 -2.45 10.11
CA ALA A 129 38.71 -1.47 10.63
C ALA A 129 40.03 -2.18 10.92
N ALA A 130 41.10 -1.76 10.25
CA ALA A 130 42.44 -2.24 10.56
C ALA A 130 42.74 -1.95 12.04
N PRO A 131 43.41 -2.85 12.78
CA PRO A 131 43.77 -2.58 14.16
C PRO A 131 44.71 -1.37 14.20
N SER A 132 44.24 -0.28 14.80
CA SER A 132 45.00 0.95 14.96
C SER A 132 46.12 0.75 15.98
N LEU A 133 47.37 0.89 15.53
CA LEU A 133 48.54 1.07 16.38
C LEU A 133 48.39 2.36 17.22
N PRO A 134 48.90 2.40 18.46
CA PRO A 134 48.72 3.54 19.37
C PRO A 134 49.60 4.73 18.94
N GLY A 135 48.97 5.78 18.40
CA GLY A 135 49.57 7.10 18.19
C GLY A 135 49.09 8.12 19.23
N PRO A 136 49.86 9.21 19.48
CA PRO A 136 49.59 10.16 20.57
C PRO A 136 48.35 11.05 20.28
N PRO A 137 47.74 11.67 21.31
CA PRO A 137 46.40 12.24 21.22
C PRO A 137 46.35 13.51 20.36
N PRO A 138 45.31 13.72 19.53
CA PRO A 138 45.17 14.94 18.74
C PRO A 138 44.58 16.08 19.57
N ARG A 139 45.13 17.28 19.36
CA ARG A 139 44.63 18.56 19.90
C ARG A 139 43.28 18.93 19.30
N ALA A 140 42.45 19.56 20.15
CA ALA A 140 41.09 20.00 19.86
C ALA A 140 40.97 20.87 18.60
N ARG A 141 40.05 20.50 17.70
CA ARG A 141 39.51 21.39 16.65
C ARG A 141 37.98 21.35 16.64
N SER A 142 37.46 22.53 16.30
CA SER A 142 36.09 23.06 16.43
C SER A 142 34.96 22.18 15.87
N ARG A 143 33.82 22.20 16.58
CA ARG A 143 32.54 21.54 16.26
C ARG A 143 31.93 22.11 14.98
N ARG A 144 31.78 21.28 13.95
CA ARG A 144 30.77 21.46 12.88
C ARG A 144 29.56 20.57 13.19
N SER A 145 28.36 21.15 13.12
CA SER A 145 27.07 20.52 13.40
C SER A 145 26.75 19.37 12.42
N PRO A 146 26.07 18.28 12.85
CA PRO A 146 25.65 17.21 11.93
C PRO A 146 24.38 17.60 11.15
N ARG A 147 24.37 17.25 9.86
CA ARG A 147 23.19 17.27 8.96
C ARG A 147 22.15 16.22 9.40
N ALA A 148 20.90 16.45 8.99
CA ALA A 148 19.66 15.76 9.36
C ALA A 148 19.77 14.22 9.47
N GLY A 149 19.05 13.68 10.45
CA GLY A 149 19.22 12.35 11.04
C GLY A 149 18.95 11.17 10.11
N TRP A 150 20.02 10.42 9.83
CA TRP A 150 20.02 9.06 9.32
C TRP A 150 20.55 8.14 10.42
N GLN A 151 19.87 7.02 10.69
CA GLN A 151 20.36 6.02 11.64
C GLN A 151 20.56 4.66 10.95
N PRO A 152 21.75 4.06 11.04
CA PRO A 152 21.95 2.66 10.66
C PRO A 152 21.31 1.76 11.72
N ARG A 153 20.30 0.95 11.38
CA ARG A 153 19.87 -0.19 12.21
C ARG A 153 20.55 -1.46 11.70
N GLY A 154 21.35 -2.09 12.56
CA GLY A 154 22.02 -3.35 12.27
C GLY A 154 21.03 -4.51 12.22
N SER A 155 21.08 -5.30 11.15
CA SER A 155 20.49 -6.65 11.08
C SER A 155 21.57 -7.70 11.40
N PRO A 156 21.20 -8.93 11.84
CA PRO A 156 22.17 -9.98 12.21
C PRO A 156 23.04 -10.47 11.04
N ASP A 157 22.67 -10.17 9.79
CA ASP A 157 23.45 -10.50 8.59
C ASP A 157 24.24 -9.29 8.07
N GLY A 158 25.18 -8.79 8.88
CA GLY A 158 26.38 -8.09 8.38
C GLY A 158 26.22 -6.84 7.50
N GLY A 159 25.10 -6.11 7.57
CA GLY A 159 24.95 -4.85 6.85
C GLY A 159 23.81 -4.00 7.41
N ALA A 160 24.08 -2.75 7.79
CA ALA A 160 23.03 -1.82 8.15
C ALA A 160 22.21 -1.48 6.90
N ALA A 161 20.98 -1.99 6.83
CA ALA A 161 19.99 -1.51 5.89
C ALA A 161 19.73 -0.03 6.22
N ARG A 162 19.91 0.84 5.21
CA ARG A 162 19.69 2.28 5.37
C ARG A 162 18.21 2.52 5.15
N ALA A 163 17.53 3.02 6.17
CA ALA A 163 16.11 3.36 6.13
C ALA A 163 15.94 4.83 6.48
N PHE A 164 14.91 5.47 5.92
CA PHE A 164 14.53 6.82 6.33
C PHE A 164 14.06 6.83 7.79
N SER A 165 14.44 7.87 8.53
CA SER A 165 13.96 8.09 9.90
C SER A 165 12.60 8.79 9.94
N LYS A 166 12.27 9.56 8.90
CA LYS A 166 10.99 10.26 8.74
C LYS A 166 9.92 9.30 8.24
N ARG A 167 8.68 9.49 8.70
CA ARG A 167 7.52 8.77 8.16
C ARG A 167 6.90 9.43 6.93
N THR A 168 7.01 10.74 6.78
CA THR A 168 6.54 11.45 5.60
C THR A 168 7.72 11.81 4.73
N LEU A 169 7.71 11.32 3.48
CA LEU A 169 8.76 11.54 2.50
C LEU A 169 8.19 12.36 1.34
N SER A 170 8.91 13.41 0.98
CA SER A 170 8.58 14.22 -0.18
C SER A 170 9.19 13.64 -1.45
N TRP A 171 8.43 13.65 -2.55
CA TRP A 171 8.96 13.25 -3.85
C TRP A 171 8.65 14.26 -4.95
N ARG A 172 9.46 14.25 -6.01
CA ARG A 172 9.27 15.10 -7.20
C ARG A 172 9.78 14.42 -8.46
N LEU A 173 8.93 14.36 -9.48
CA LEU A 173 9.37 14.13 -10.87
C LEU A 173 9.90 15.46 -11.43
N LEU A 174 11.16 15.47 -11.85
CA LEU A 174 11.85 16.68 -12.32
C LEU A 174 11.31 17.09 -13.70
N GLY A 175 10.80 18.32 -13.80
CA GLY A 175 10.16 18.81 -15.03
C GLY A 175 11.12 18.97 -16.20
N GLU A 176 12.39 19.24 -15.91
CA GLU A 176 13.49 19.30 -16.88
C GLU A 176 13.95 17.93 -17.40
N ALA A 177 13.46 16.84 -16.80
CA ALA A 177 13.91 15.47 -17.04
C ALA A 177 12.71 14.54 -17.28
N LEU A 178 11.79 14.95 -18.15
CA LEU A 178 10.64 14.15 -18.55
C LEU A 178 10.94 13.37 -19.82
N SER A 179 10.39 12.15 -19.94
CA SER A 179 10.45 11.40 -21.18
C SER A 179 9.58 12.03 -22.26
N SER A 180 9.98 11.95 -23.52
CA SER A 180 9.13 12.31 -24.66
C SER A 180 8.17 11.19 -25.09
N GLN A 181 8.32 9.97 -24.56
CA GLN A 181 7.59 8.78 -25.02
C GLN A 181 6.18 8.67 -24.40
N LEU A 182 5.98 9.25 -23.22
CA LEU A 182 4.72 9.30 -22.47
C LEU A 182 4.40 10.75 -22.12
N SER A 183 3.13 11.12 -21.95
CA SER A 183 2.82 12.48 -21.51
C SER A 183 3.30 12.71 -20.07
N ALA A 184 3.60 13.98 -19.72
CA ALA A 184 4.00 14.34 -18.36
C ALA A 184 2.97 13.92 -17.30
N ALA A 185 1.67 14.00 -17.64
CA ALA A 185 0.58 13.60 -16.76
C ALA A 185 0.56 12.07 -16.55
N GLU A 186 0.78 11.28 -17.60
CA GLU A 186 0.88 9.82 -17.48
C GLU A 186 2.10 9.40 -16.65
N GLN A 187 3.28 9.98 -16.91
CA GLN A 187 4.50 9.70 -16.13
C GLN A 187 4.26 9.98 -14.64
N ARG A 188 3.68 11.14 -14.31
CA ARG A 188 3.38 11.54 -12.94
C ARG A 188 2.38 10.62 -12.25
N ARG A 189 1.30 10.21 -12.94
CA ARG A 189 0.32 9.24 -12.43
C ARG A 189 0.96 7.89 -12.14
N ILE A 190 1.81 7.39 -13.06
CA ILE A 190 2.51 6.11 -12.89
C ILE A 190 3.46 6.16 -11.68
N VAL A 191 4.24 7.23 -11.55
CA VAL A 191 5.16 7.41 -10.41
C VAL A 191 4.39 7.54 -9.09
N ALA A 192 3.30 8.30 -9.07
CA ALA A 192 2.46 8.44 -7.88
C ALA A 192 1.82 7.10 -7.47
N LEU A 193 1.39 6.28 -8.44
CA LEU A 193 0.93 4.92 -8.19
C LEU A 193 2.05 4.03 -7.63
N ALA A 194 3.28 4.15 -8.13
CA ALA A 194 4.41 3.40 -7.61
C ALA A 194 4.70 3.72 -6.12
N PHE A 195 4.61 4.99 -5.73
CA PHE A 195 4.71 5.40 -4.32
C PHE A 195 3.53 4.90 -3.49
N ARG A 196 2.31 4.96 -4.03
CA ARG A 196 1.12 4.41 -3.37
C ARG A 196 1.32 2.93 -3.02
N MET A 197 1.78 2.10 -3.95
CA MET A 197 1.96 0.67 -3.70
C MET A 197 2.85 0.39 -2.48
N TRP A 198 3.89 1.19 -2.24
CA TRP A 198 4.70 1.09 -1.01
C TRP A 198 4.01 1.68 0.23
N SER A 199 3.22 2.74 0.07
CA SER A 199 2.40 3.33 1.14
C SER A 199 1.34 2.36 1.67
N GLU A 200 0.77 1.53 0.79
CA GLU A 200 -0.27 0.54 1.15
C GLU A 200 0.24 -0.56 2.10
N VAL A 201 1.55 -0.75 2.20
CA VAL A 201 2.15 -1.85 2.97
C VAL A 201 3.18 -1.38 4.01
N THR A 202 3.34 -0.06 4.20
CA THR A 202 4.28 0.55 5.16
C THR A 202 3.65 1.73 5.89
N PRO A 203 4.14 2.11 7.09
CA PRO A 203 3.69 3.33 7.77
C PRO A 203 4.27 4.62 7.15
N LEU A 204 4.88 4.54 5.96
CA LEU A 204 5.39 5.70 5.25
C LEU A 204 4.28 6.39 4.47
N ASN A 205 4.34 7.72 4.43
CA ASN A 205 3.46 8.57 3.65
C ASN A 205 4.27 9.31 2.60
N PHE A 206 3.88 9.20 1.33
CA PHE A 206 4.56 9.85 0.23
C PHE A 206 3.76 11.07 -0.24
N ARG A 207 4.37 12.25 -0.15
CA ARG A 207 3.76 13.50 -0.58
C ARG A 207 4.50 14.06 -1.77
N GLU A 208 3.79 14.35 -2.84
CA GLU A 208 4.39 15.08 -3.94
C GLU A 208 4.65 16.53 -3.55
N ASP A 209 5.87 17.02 -3.78
CA ASP A 209 6.26 18.39 -3.49
C ASP A 209 6.71 19.07 -4.78
N LEU A 210 5.96 20.07 -5.25
CA LEU A 210 6.30 20.86 -6.44
C LEU A 210 6.90 22.23 -6.13
N ALA A 211 6.83 22.70 -4.88
CA ALA A 211 7.08 24.09 -4.53
C ALA A 211 8.43 24.30 -3.84
N SER A 212 8.87 23.33 -3.03
CA SER A 212 10.11 23.44 -2.28
C SER A 212 11.35 23.47 -3.19
N PRO A 213 12.49 24.04 -2.77
CA PRO A 213 13.74 23.89 -3.52
C PRO A 213 14.11 22.41 -3.68
N GLY A 214 14.70 22.02 -4.81
CA GLY A 214 15.01 20.61 -5.11
C GLY A 214 15.89 19.92 -4.05
N ALA A 215 16.75 20.67 -3.37
CA ALA A 215 17.59 20.17 -2.28
C ALA A 215 16.81 19.78 -0.99
N ALA A 216 15.56 20.22 -0.86
CA ALA A 216 14.68 19.88 0.26
C ALA A 216 13.77 18.69 -0.02
N VAL A 217 13.71 18.22 -1.27
CA VAL A 217 12.92 17.04 -1.67
C VAL A 217 13.68 15.77 -1.30
N ASP A 218 13.01 14.84 -0.61
CA ASP A 218 13.66 13.61 -0.13
C ASP A 218 13.93 12.61 -1.26
N ILE A 219 13.04 12.52 -2.26
CA ILE A 219 13.16 11.62 -3.41
C ILE A 219 12.94 12.35 -4.74
N LYS A 220 13.91 12.34 -5.64
CA LYS A 220 13.83 12.99 -6.95
C LYS A 220 13.89 11.95 -8.06
N LEU A 221 13.05 12.11 -9.07
CA LEU A 221 12.97 11.20 -10.21
C LEU A 221 13.19 11.95 -11.52
N GLY A 222 13.86 11.34 -12.49
CA GLY A 222 14.03 11.93 -13.81
C GLY A 222 14.46 10.93 -14.87
N PHE A 223 14.17 11.26 -16.12
CA PHE A 223 14.56 10.53 -17.32
C PHE A 223 15.84 11.14 -17.90
N GLY A 224 16.73 10.30 -18.41
CA GLY A 224 17.99 10.75 -18.99
C GLY A 224 18.59 9.72 -19.94
N ARG A 225 19.53 10.16 -20.78
CA ARG A 225 20.23 9.30 -21.77
C ARG A 225 21.72 9.41 -21.55
N GLY A 226 22.46 8.30 -21.68
CA GLY A 226 23.92 8.31 -21.49
C GLY A 226 24.34 9.06 -20.22
N ARG A 227 25.14 10.13 -20.33
CA ARG A 227 25.42 11.05 -19.21
C ARG A 227 24.22 11.99 -18.99
N HIS A 228 23.64 11.93 -17.79
CA HIS A 228 22.39 12.62 -17.46
C HIS A 228 22.45 13.22 -16.05
N LEU A 229 21.71 14.31 -15.80
CA LEU A 229 21.39 14.85 -14.46
C LEU A 229 22.57 15.04 -13.49
N GLY A 230 23.80 15.20 -13.99
CA GLY A 230 25.01 15.23 -13.16
C GLY A 230 25.33 13.89 -12.48
N CYS A 231 24.68 12.80 -12.89
CA CYS A 231 24.93 11.44 -12.43
C CYS A 231 26.32 10.97 -12.90
N PRO A 232 27.15 10.38 -12.01
CA PRO A 232 28.44 9.85 -12.40
C PRO A 232 28.35 8.57 -13.25
N ARG A 233 27.17 7.92 -13.28
CA ARG A 233 26.94 6.69 -14.06
C ARG A 233 26.17 7.03 -15.33
N ALA A 234 26.77 6.74 -16.46
CA ALA A 234 26.10 6.83 -17.74
C ALA A 234 25.24 5.58 -18.00
N PHE A 235 24.09 5.79 -18.62
CA PHE A 235 23.31 4.72 -19.23
C PHE A 235 24.02 4.14 -20.47
N ASP A 236 23.69 2.90 -20.80
CA ASP A 236 24.32 2.12 -21.87
C ASP A 236 23.52 2.10 -23.19
N GLY A 237 22.36 2.76 -23.23
CA GLY A 237 21.45 2.75 -24.37
C GLY A 237 20.45 1.60 -24.25
N SER A 238 19.69 1.34 -25.30
CA SER A 238 18.53 0.45 -25.21
C SER A 238 18.87 -1.04 -25.08
N GLY A 239 18.10 -1.76 -24.27
CA GLY A 239 18.06 -3.21 -24.14
C GLY A 239 18.74 -3.82 -22.89
N GLN A 240 19.36 -3.04 -22.00
CA GLN A 240 20.09 -3.58 -20.84
C GLN A 240 19.75 -2.87 -19.53
N GLU A 241 20.27 -1.67 -19.27
CA GLU A 241 20.04 -0.95 -18.00
C GLU A 241 18.85 0.02 -18.11
N PHE A 242 17.71 -0.37 -17.55
CA PHE A 242 16.48 0.43 -17.66
C PHE A 242 16.40 1.60 -16.69
N ALA A 243 16.98 1.44 -15.50
CA ALA A 243 16.95 2.46 -14.48
C ALA A 243 18.00 2.18 -13.42
N HIS A 244 18.27 3.18 -12.59
CA HIS A 244 18.97 2.97 -11.33
C HIS A 244 18.50 3.97 -10.26
N ALA A 245 18.49 3.49 -9.02
CA ALA A 245 18.33 4.31 -7.84
C ALA A 245 19.66 4.57 -7.13
N TRP A 246 19.80 5.77 -6.55
CA TRP A 246 20.94 6.18 -5.75
C TRP A 246 20.57 6.29 -4.27
N HIS A 247 21.56 6.05 -3.42
CA HIS A 247 21.43 6.06 -1.96
C HIS A 247 21.13 7.43 -1.33
N LEU A 248 20.91 8.47 -2.14
CA LEU A 248 20.54 9.82 -1.71
C LEU A 248 19.11 10.20 -2.11
N GLY A 249 18.31 9.23 -2.59
CA GLY A 249 16.92 9.47 -3.00
C GLY A 249 16.75 9.88 -4.46
N ASP A 250 17.78 9.72 -5.30
CA ASP A 250 17.67 10.02 -6.73
C ASP A 250 17.36 8.73 -7.51
N ILE A 251 16.33 8.76 -8.36
CA ILE A 251 15.94 7.66 -9.26
C ILE A 251 16.03 8.17 -10.68
N HIS A 252 16.79 7.46 -11.53
CA HIS A 252 16.93 7.80 -12.94
C HIS A 252 16.44 6.66 -13.82
N PHE A 253 15.67 7.00 -14.84
CA PHE A 253 15.17 6.08 -15.87
C PHE A 253 15.92 6.35 -17.19
N ASP A 254 16.33 5.29 -17.90
CA ASP A 254 16.99 5.43 -19.18
C ASP A 254 15.98 5.76 -20.28
N ASP A 255 16.03 6.99 -20.79
CA ASP A 255 15.10 7.47 -21.82
C ASP A 255 15.43 6.96 -23.24
N ASP A 256 16.54 6.20 -23.41
CA ASP A 256 16.77 5.40 -24.61
C ASP A 256 15.94 4.09 -24.60
N GLU A 257 15.38 3.66 -23.45
CA GLU A 257 14.51 2.48 -23.34
C GLU A 257 13.04 2.80 -23.64
N HIS A 258 12.32 1.81 -24.16
CA HIS A 258 10.89 1.95 -24.42
C HIS A 258 10.04 1.53 -23.23
N PHE A 259 9.61 2.52 -22.44
CA PHE A 259 8.69 2.29 -21.33
C PHE A 259 7.24 2.29 -21.79
N THR A 260 6.48 1.30 -21.32
CA THR A 260 5.05 1.20 -21.60
C THR A 260 4.19 1.58 -20.38
N PRO A 261 2.96 2.07 -20.60
CA PRO A 261 2.03 2.31 -19.51
C PRO A 261 1.56 0.97 -18.89
N PRO A 262 0.99 0.99 -17.66
CA PRO A 262 0.53 -0.24 -16.97
C PRO A 262 -0.53 -1.04 -17.73
N THR A 263 -1.25 -0.41 -18.65
CA THR A 263 -2.30 -1.04 -19.47
C THR A 263 -1.77 -1.77 -20.69
N SER A 264 -0.45 -1.76 -20.93
CA SER A 264 0.16 -2.40 -22.08
C SER A 264 0.62 -3.81 -21.73
N ASP A 265 0.24 -4.77 -22.58
CA ASP A 265 0.62 -6.18 -22.43
C ASP A 265 1.98 -6.51 -23.09
N MET A 266 2.63 -5.50 -23.68
CA MET A 266 3.91 -5.64 -24.36
C MET A 266 4.92 -4.63 -23.82
N GLY A 267 6.20 -5.01 -23.78
CA GLY A 267 7.28 -4.15 -23.31
C GLY A 267 7.48 -4.15 -21.79
N ILE A 268 8.26 -3.19 -21.29
CA ILE A 268 8.57 -3.07 -19.86
C ILE A 268 7.81 -1.88 -19.29
N SER A 269 6.90 -2.18 -18.35
CA SER A 269 6.06 -1.19 -17.70
C SER A 269 6.88 -0.22 -16.84
N LEU A 270 6.68 1.10 -17.06
CA LEU A 270 7.29 2.14 -16.22
C LEU A 270 6.91 1.96 -14.75
N LEU A 271 5.68 1.50 -14.46
CA LEU A 271 5.23 1.27 -13.08
C LEU A 271 6.09 0.22 -12.39
N LYS A 272 6.38 -0.88 -13.08
CA LYS A 272 7.17 -1.98 -12.54
C LYS A 272 8.60 -1.55 -12.20
N VAL A 273 9.22 -0.82 -13.11
CA VAL A 273 10.56 -0.24 -12.91
C VAL A 273 10.52 0.78 -11.77
N ALA A 274 9.55 1.70 -11.76
CA ALA A 274 9.45 2.70 -10.70
C ALA A 274 9.24 2.08 -9.31
N VAL A 275 8.38 1.07 -9.16
CA VAL A 275 8.18 0.39 -7.86
C VAL A 275 9.46 -0.28 -7.40
N HIS A 276 10.19 -0.94 -8.30
CA HIS A 276 11.50 -1.55 -8.01
C HIS A 276 12.52 -0.51 -7.51
N GLU A 277 12.72 0.57 -8.27
CA GLU A 277 13.71 1.60 -7.93
C GLU A 277 13.34 2.36 -6.64
N ILE A 278 12.05 2.58 -6.39
CA ILE A 278 11.60 3.13 -5.09
C ILE A 278 11.94 2.16 -3.95
N GLY A 279 11.79 0.85 -4.15
CA GLY A 279 12.21 -0.15 -3.16
C GLY A 279 13.68 0.00 -2.77
N HIS A 280 14.56 0.27 -3.73
CA HIS A 280 15.97 0.58 -3.46
C HIS A 280 16.17 1.86 -2.67
N VAL A 281 15.48 2.94 -3.04
CA VAL A 281 15.52 4.20 -2.28
C VAL A 281 15.07 3.98 -0.84
N LEU A 282 14.07 3.13 -0.62
CA LEU A 282 13.58 2.76 0.70
C LEU A 282 14.49 1.78 1.46
N GLY A 283 15.55 1.26 0.82
CA GLY A 283 16.58 0.45 1.47
C GLY A 283 16.50 -1.05 1.22
N LEU A 284 15.63 -1.50 0.31
CA LEU A 284 15.56 -2.91 -0.09
C LEU A 284 16.71 -3.26 -1.04
N PRO A 285 17.43 -4.37 -0.82
CA PRO A 285 18.40 -4.90 -1.78
C PRO A 285 17.69 -5.72 -2.88
N HIS A 286 18.44 -6.09 -3.91
CA HIS A 286 17.99 -7.10 -4.86
C HIS A 286 17.76 -8.45 -4.16
N THR A 287 16.79 -9.20 -4.66
CA THR A 287 16.57 -10.61 -4.32
C THR A 287 16.27 -11.39 -5.59
N TYR A 288 16.77 -12.62 -5.69
CA TYR A 288 16.53 -13.47 -6.86
C TYR A 288 15.26 -14.33 -6.74
N ARG A 289 14.44 -14.10 -5.71
CA ARG A 289 13.19 -14.85 -5.51
C ARG A 289 12.19 -14.56 -6.64
N THR A 290 11.73 -15.60 -7.32
CA THR A 290 10.66 -15.50 -8.34
C THR A 290 9.44 -14.78 -7.79
N GLY A 291 8.94 -13.80 -8.53
CA GLY A 291 7.75 -13.02 -8.20
C GLY A 291 8.01 -11.79 -7.31
N SER A 292 9.23 -11.62 -6.78
CA SER A 292 9.58 -10.39 -6.05
C SER A 292 9.73 -9.21 -6.99
N ILE A 293 9.21 -8.04 -6.61
CA ILE A 293 9.44 -6.81 -7.38
C ILE A 293 10.90 -6.38 -7.34
N MET A 294 11.64 -6.77 -6.30
CA MET A 294 13.06 -6.48 -6.11
C MET A 294 13.98 -7.47 -6.86
N GLN A 295 13.44 -8.24 -7.80
CA GLN A 295 14.25 -8.99 -8.76
C GLN A 295 15.03 -8.04 -9.67
N PRO A 296 16.34 -8.27 -9.88
CA PRO A 296 17.17 -7.36 -10.67
C PRO A 296 16.75 -7.31 -12.14
N ASN A 297 16.20 -8.39 -12.69
CA ASN A 297 15.80 -8.46 -14.10
C ASN A 297 14.33 -8.07 -14.28
N TYR A 298 14.03 -7.24 -15.27
CA TYR A 298 12.67 -6.84 -15.61
C TYR A 298 11.99 -7.88 -16.50
N ILE A 299 10.87 -8.42 -16.02
CA ILE A 299 10.08 -9.43 -16.74
C ILE A 299 8.95 -8.74 -17.54
N PRO A 300 8.90 -8.87 -18.88
CA PRO A 300 7.98 -8.11 -19.76
C PRO A 300 6.48 -8.50 -19.75
N GLN A 301 6.03 -9.44 -18.92
CA GLN A 301 4.78 -10.19 -19.20
C GLN A 301 3.63 -10.04 -18.20
N GLU A 302 3.62 -9.03 -17.33
CA GLU A 302 2.48 -8.85 -16.41
C GLU A 302 2.08 -7.37 -16.29
N PRO A 303 1.00 -6.92 -16.97
CA PRO A 303 0.51 -5.54 -16.91
C PRO A 303 0.01 -5.18 -15.50
N ALA A 304 -0.58 -6.16 -14.79
CA ALA A 304 -0.94 -6.07 -13.39
C ALA A 304 0.03 -6.92 -12.56
N PHE A 305 0.71 -6.29 -11.60
CA PHE A 305 1.54 -6.97 -10.61
C PHE A 305 1.32 -6.37 -9.23
N GLU A 306 1.71 -7.12 -8.21
CA GLU A 306 1.51 -6.77 -6.82
C GLU A 306 2.81 -7.01 -6.04
N LEU A 307 2.93 -6.35 -4.89
CA LEU A 307 4.07 -6.61 -4.00
C LEU A 307 3.93 -8.00 -3.39
N ASP A 308 4.91 -8.86 -3.64
CA ASP A 308 4.96 -10.20 -3.07
C ASP A 308 5.05 -10.13 -1.53
N TRP A 309 4.61 -11.20 -0.86
CA TRP A 309 4.68 -11.31 0.59
C TRP A 309 6.10 -11.07 1.12
N SER A 310 7.16 -11.52 0.42
CA SER A 310 8.54 -11.29 0.85
C SER A 310 8.96 -9.83 0.76
N ASP A 311 8.53 -9.10 -0.27
CA ASP A 311 8.82 -7.67 -0.42
C ASP A 311 8.14 -6.88 0.70
N ARG A 312 6.86 -7.19 0.96
CA ARG A 312 6.07 -6.60 2.05
C ARG A 312 6.72 -6.84 3.41
N LYS A 313 7.18 -8.06 3.69
CA LYS A 313 7.85 -8.36 4.96
C LYS A 313 9.24 -7.73 5.06
N ALA A 314 9.98 -7.66 3.96
CA ALA A 314 11.29 -7.00 3.93
C ALA A 314 11.16 -5.51 4.24
N ILE A 315 10.19 -4.81 3.62
CA ILE A 315 10.00 -3.38 3.86
C ILE A 315 9.44 -3.10 5.26
N GLN A 316 8.54 -3.94 5.76
CA GLN A 316 8.00 -3.85 7.13
C GLN A 316 9.08 -4.10 8.20
N LYS A 317 10.11 -4.90 7.89
CA LYS A 317 11.26 -5.06 8.79
C LYS A 317 12.06 -3.75 8.93
N LEU A 318 12.05 -2.89 7.90
CA LEU A 318 12.73 -1.60 7.92
C LEU A 318 11.90 -0.51 8.60
N TYR A 319 10.60 -0.42 8.28
CA TYR A 319 9.75 0.70 8.68
C TYR A 319 8.71 0.38 9.75
N GLY A 320 8.53 -0.90 10.08
CA GLY A 320 7.51 -1.39 11.01
C GLY A 320 6.16 -1.64 10.34
N SER A 321 5.14 -1.83 11.16
CA SER A 321 3.77 -2.08 10.74
C SER A 321 2.91 -0.82 10.86
N CYS A 322 1.80 -0.81 10.13
CA CYS A 322 0.82 0.27 10.19
C CYS A 322 -0.01 0.18 11.47
N GLU A 323 -0.21 1.33 12.10
CA GLU A 323 -0.94 1.48 13.35
C GLU A 323 -2.01 2.55 13.18
N GLY A 324 -3.10 2.41 13.95
CA GLY A 324 -4.18 3.39 13.99
C GLY A 324 -5.44 2.78 14.57
N SER A 325 -6.36 3.64 14.99
CA SER A 325 -7.71 3.24 15.38
C SER A 325 -8.63 3.12 14.16
N PHE A 326 -9.82 2.57 14.38
CA PHE A 326 -10.87 2.49 13.37
C PHE A 326 -12.16 3.02 13.98
N ASP A 327 -12.92 3.78 13.19
CA ASP A 327 -14.24 4.26 13.60
C ASP A 327 -15.21 3.09 13.62
N THR A 328 -15.10 2.16 12.66
CA THR A 328 -15.96 0.99 12.59
C THR A 328 -15.23 -0.16 11.89
N ALA A 329 -15.35 -1.37 12.42
CA ALA A 329 -14.90 -2.60 11.78
C ALA A 329 -16.06 -3.60 11.71
N PHE A 330 -16.15 -4.39 10.64
CA PHE A 330 -17.16 -5.44 10.53
C PHE A 330 -16.82 -6.49 9.49
N ASP A 331 -17.29 -7.72 9.70
CA ASP A 331 -17.21 -8.76 8.68
C ASP A 331 -18.38 -8.61 7.70
N TRP A 332 -18.05 -8.61 6.41
CA TRP A 332 -19.00 -8.70 5.32
C TRP A 332 -19.10 -10.13 4.80
N ILE A 333 -20.33 -10.60 4.63
CA ILE A 333 -20.64 -11.95 4.19
C ILE A 333 -20.90 -11.94 2.67
N ARG A 334 -20.02 -12.59 1.90
CA ARG A 334 -20.21 -12.81 0.46
C ARG A 334 -20.60 -14.25 0.20
N LYS A 335 -21.64 -14.45 -0.61
CA LYS A 335 -22.05 -15.76 -1.12
C LYS A 335 -21.49 -15.89 -2.54
N GLU A 336 -20.54 -16.78 -2.74
CA GLU A 336 -19.92 -17.06 -4.03
C GLU A 336 -20.36 -18.45 -4.49
N ARG A 337 -20.55 -18.65 -5.80
CA ARG A 337 -20.71 -20.00 -6.35
C ARG A 337 -19.35 -20.49 -6.83
N ASN A 338 -18.95 -21.68 -6.42
CA ASN A 338 -17.75 -22.31 -6.98
C ASN A 338 -18.02 -22.86 -8.39
N GLN A 339 -16.99 -23.39 -9.03
CA GLN A 339 -17.07 -24.00 -10.37
C GLN A 339 -18.07 -25.19 -10.47
N TYR A 340 -18.47 -25.76 -9.34
CA TYR A 340 -19.45 -26.85 -9.24
C TYR A 340 -20.86 -26.35 -8.90
N GLY A 341 -21.07 -25.03 -8.82
CA GLY A 341 -22.35 -24.40 -8.51
C GLY A 341 -22.70 -24.34 -7.01
N GLU A 342 -21.83 -24.86 -6.13
CA GLU A 342 -22.01 -24.85 -4.68
C GLU A 342 -21.81 -23.44 -4.13
N VAL A 343 -22.68 -23.03 -3.20
CA VAL A 343 -22.61 -21.72 -2.56
C VAL A 343 -21.59 -21.76 -1.42
N MET A 344 -20.43 -21.14 -1.64
CA MET A 344 -19.42 -20.88 -0.63
C MET A 344 -19.68 -19.53 0.03
N VAL A 345 -19.55 -19.49 1.36
CA VAL A 345 -19.61 -18.24 2.11
C VAL A 345 -18.19 -17.77 2.43
N ARG A 346 -17.87 -16.54 2.03
CA ARG A 346 -16.61 -15.86 2.37
C ARG A 346 -16.87 -14.70 3.30
N PHE A 347 -15.93 -14.49 4.22
CA PHE A 347 -15.95 -13.40 5.19
C PHE A 347 -14.71 -12.54 4.99
N SER A 348 -14.92 -11.28 4.62
CA SER A 348 -13.88 -10.27 4.56
C SER A 348 -14.19 -9.19 5.59
N THR A 349 -13.18 -8.59 6.21
CA THR A 349 -13.39 -7.57 7.24
C THR A 349 -13.22 -6.20 6.61
N TYR A 350 -14.21 -5.33 6.74
CA TYR A 350 -14.07 -3.92 6.41
C TYR A 350 -13.58 -3.15 7.64
N PHE A 351 -12.62 -2.27 7.43
CA PHE A 351 -12.14 -1.30 8.40
C PHE A 351 -12.43 0.10 7.89
N PHE A 352 -13.18 0.89 8.64
CA PHE A 352 -13.52 2.27 8.30
C PHE A 352 -12.72 3.22 9.20
N ARG A 353 -12.17 4.27 8.61
CA ARG A 353 -11.44 5.33 9.31
C ARG A 353 -11.65 6.64 8.57
N ASN A 354 -12.16 7.64 9.27
CA ASN A 354 -12.55 8.93 8.70
C ASN A 354 -13.47 8.69 7.49
N SER A 355 -13.07 9.16 6.30
CA SER A 355 -13.81 9.00 5.05
C SER A 355 -13.38 7.81 4.19
N TRP A 356 -12.54 6.92 4.73
CA TRP A 356 -11.86 5.86 3.99
C TRP A 356 -12.16 4.49 4.57
N TYR A 357 -12.05 3.46 3.73
CA TYR A 357 -12.13 2.08 4.17
C TYR A 357 -11.09 1.17 3.51
N TRP A 358 -10.79 0.07 4.19
CA TRP A 358 -10.01 -1.06 3.69
C TRP A 358 -10.86 -2.32 3.75
N LEU A 359 -10.77 -3.14 2.71
CA LEU A 359 -11.27 -4.50 2.64
C LEU A 359 -10.13 -5.47 2.98
N TYR A 360 -10.18 -6.05 4.17
CA TYR A 360 -9.23 -7.05 4.63
C TYR A 360 -9.67 -8.46 4.25
N GLU A 361 -8.85 -9.13 3.44
CA GLU A 361 -9.05 -10.51 3.03
C GLU A 361 -8.55 -11.48 4.11
N ASN A 362 -9.44 -11.87 5.01
CA ASN A 362 -9.11 -12.74 6.16
C ASN A 362 -8.39 -14.05 5.79
N ARG A 363 -8.62 -14.60 4.59
CA ARG A 363 -7.93 -15.82 4.12
C ARG A 363 -6.48 -15.57 3.73
N ASN A 364 -6.20 -14.41 3.12
CA ASN A 364 -4.89 -14.05 2.58
C ASN A 364 -4.06 -13.23 3.59
N ASN A 365 -4.67 -12.84 4.72
CA ASN A 365 -4.07 -12.00 5.76
C ASN A 365 -3.49 -10.68 5.21
N ARG A 366 -4.23 -10.02 4.33
CA ARG A 366 -3.83 -8.75 3.71
C ARG A 366 -5.05 -7.91 3.33
N THR A 367 -4.82 -6.62 3.14
CA THR A 367 -5.77 -5.71 2.49
C THR A 367 -5.86 -6.00 1.00
N ARG A 368 -7.02 -5.66 0.41
CA ARG A 368 -7.22 -5.63 -1.04
C ARG A 368 -6.28 -4.56 -1.62
N TYR A 369 -5.76 -4.84 -2.81
CA TYR A 369 -4.89 -3.90 -3.51
C TYR A 369 -5.64 -2.64 -3.91
N GLY A 370 -4.95 -1.50 -3.82
CA GLY A 370 -5.58 -0.22 -4.08
C GLY A 370 -6.42 0.29 -2.91
N ASP A 371 -6.41 -0.34 -1.74
CA ASP A 371 -6.98 0.27 -0.54
C ASP A 371 -5.98 1.26 0.09
N PRO A 372 -6.44 2.36 0.73
CA PRO A 372 -7.83 2.67 1.05
C PRO A 372 -8.66 3.19 -0.13
N ILE A 373 -9.98 3.03 -0.02
CA ILE A 373 -10.98 3.62 -0.93
C ILE A 373 -11.90 4.54 -0.13
N GLU A 374 -12.36 5.63 -0.75
CA GLU A 374 -13.35 6.52 -0.12
C GLU A 374 -14.67 5.78 0.14
N ILE A 375 -15.26 5.99 1.32
CA ILE A 375 -16.56 5.41 1.68
C ILE A 375 -17.61 5.78 0.64
N LEU A 376 -17.62 7.03 0.16
CA LEU A 376 -18.55 7.50 -0.87
C LEU A 376 -18.50 6.68 -2.16
N ALA A 377 -17.31 6.20 -2.55
CA ALA A 377 -17.12 5.45 -3.79
C ALA A 377 -17.53 3.96 -3.67
N GLY A 378 -17.58 3.42 -2.45
CA GLY A 378 -17.90 2.00 -2.22
C GLY A 378 -19.20 1.72 -1.48
N TRP A 379 -19.83 2.74 -0.90
CA TRP A 379 -20.98 2.58 -0.01
C TRP A 379 -22.00 3.69 -0.26
N HIS A 380 -22.92 3.45 -1.19
CA HIS A 380 -23.87 4.47 -1.62
C HIS A 380 -24.95 4.74 -0.57
N GLY A 381 -25.26 6.02 -0.34
CA GLY A 381 -26.39 6.46 0.49
C GLY A 381 -26.19 6.38 2.01
N ILE A 382 -25.04 5.90 2.49
CA ILE A 382 -24.66 6.01 3.91
C ILE A 382 -23.82 7.29 4.14
N PRO A 383 -23.59 7.72 5.39
CA PRO A 383 -22.68 8.82 5.65
C PRO A 383 -21.26 8.53 5.16
N THR A 384 -20.59 9.57 4.66
CA THR A 384 -19.30 9.43 3.97
C THR A 384 -18.10 9.48 4.90
N TYR A 385 -18.29 9.67 6.20
CA TYR A 385 -17.20 9.74 7.18
C TYR A 385 -17.68 9.48 8.62
N ASN A 386 -16.76 9.02 9.47
CA ASN A 386 -16.95 8.77 10.91
C ASN A 386 -18.23 7.98 11.20
N ILE A 387 -18.26 6.73 10.75
CA ILE A 387 -19.33 5.79 11.06
C ILE A 387 -19.13 5.28 12.49
N ASP A 388 -20.16 5.38 13.33
CA ASP A 388 -20.08 5.02 14.76
C ASP A 388 -20.19 3.49 14.96
N ALA A 389 -21.06 2.83 14.17
CA ALA A 389 -21.25 1.40 14.28
C ALA A 389 -21.80 0.76 13.00
N PHE A 390 -21.58 -0.55 12.89
CA PHE A 390 -22.24 -1.41 11.93
C PHE A 390 -22.84 -2.63 12.63
N VAL A 391 -24.10 -2.94 12.33
CA VAL A 391 -24.80 -4.10 12.87
C VAL A 391 -25.34 -4.95 11.74
N HIS A 392 -24.95 -6.23 11.72
CA HIS A 392 -25.49 -7.22 10.80
C HIS A 392 -26.28 -8.29 11.56
N ILE A 393 -27.60 -8.23 11.42
CA ILE A 393 -28.52 -9.21 11.99
C ILE A 393 -28.66 -10.34 10.98
N TRP A 394 -27.86 -11.38 11.16
CA TRP A 394 -27.85 -12.54 10.28
C TRP A 394 -28.39 -13.78 10.98
N THR A 395 -29.62 -14.13 10.64
CA THR A 395 -30.33 -15.32 11.14
C THR A 395 -31.00 -16.05 9.97
N TRP A 396 -31.56 -17.22 10.21
CA TRP A 396 -32.31 -17.94 9.17
C TRP A 396 -33.58 -17.22 8.69
N LYS A 397 -34.07 -16.20 9.42
CA LYS A 397 -35.27 -15.41 9.08
C LYS A 397 -34.97 -13.97 8.67
N ARG A 398 -33.78 -13.45 8.99
CA ARG A 398 -33.44 -12.02 8.86
C ARG A 398 -32.02 -11.88 8.33
N ASP A 399 -31.86 -10.98 7.38
CA ASP A 399 -30.57 -10.55 6.84
C ASP A 399 -30.60 -9.03 6.71
N GLU A 400 -30.33 -8.34 7.82
CA GLU A 400 -30.50 -6.89 7.93
C GLU A 400 -29.20 -6.22 8.35
N ARG A 401 -28.84 -5.13 7.66
CA ARG A 401 -27.59 -4.41 7.84
C ARG A 401 -27.87 -2.97 8.19
N TYR A 402 -27.29 -2.48 9.26
CA TYR A 402 -27.50 -1.13 9.77
C TYR A 402 -26.19 -0.41 9.97
N PHE A 403 -26.10 0.81 9.44
CA PHE A 403 -25.03 1.76 9.71
C PHE A 403 -25.55 2.83 10.67
N PHE A 404 -24.75 3.20 11.66
CA PHE A 404 -25.11 4.20 12.67
C PHE A 404 -24.17 5.39 12.59
N ARG A 405 -24.74 6.59 12.72
CA ARG A 405 -23.96 7.82 12.85
C ARG A 405 -24.79 8.91 13.55
N GLY A 406 -24.21 9.51 14.58
CA GLY A 406 -24.87 10.55 15.34
C GLY A 406 -26.15 10.01 16.00
N ASN A 407 -27.27 10.67 15.77
CA ASN A 407 -28.59 10.23 16.26
C ASN A 407 -29.37 9.39 15.24
N GLN A 408 -28.77 9.06 14.10
CA GLN A 408 -29.44 8.40 12.97
C GLN A 408 -28.85 7.03 12.65
N TYR A 409 -29.64 6.22 11.96
CA TYR A 409 -29.19 4.97 11.35
C TYR A 409 -29.78 4.79 9.94
N TRP A 410 -29.03 4.06 9.11
CA TRP A 410 -29.35 3.71 7.73
C TRP A 410 -29.49 2.20 7.63
N ARG A 411 -30.46 1.72 6.86
CA ARG A 411 -30.58 0.32 6.49
C ARG A 411 -29.96 0.12 5.11
N TYR A 412 -29.09 -0.86 4.96
CA TYR A 412 -28.33 -1.07 3.73
C TYR A 412 -28.78 -2.31 2.96
N ASP A 413 -29.06 -2.12 1.68
CA ASP A 413 -29.40 -3.18 0.74
C ASP A 413 -28.11 -3.67 0.06
N SER A 414 -27.69 -4.90 0.38
CA SER A 414 -26.47 -5.48 -0.18
C SER A 414 -26.61 -5.86 -1.65
N ASP A 415 -27.84 -6.08 -2.13
CA ASP A 415 -28.08 -6.54 -3.50
C ASP A 415 -28.09 -5.34 -4.46
N LYS A 416 -28.54 -4.18 -3.98
CA LYS A 416 -28.50 -2.91 -4.71
C LYS A 416 -27.27 -2.05 -4.43
N ASP A 417 -26.43 -2.45 -3.49
CA ASP A 417 -25.23 -1.73 -3.04
C ASP A 417 -25.51 -0.28 -2.60
N GLN A 418 -26.67 -0.05 -1.96
CA GLN A 418 -27.12 1.27 -1.54
C GLN A 418 -27.95 1.25 -0.25
N ALA A 419 -27.86 2.32 0.54
CA ALA A 419 -28.79 2.56 1.63
C ALA A 419 -30.23 2.73 1.11
N LEU A 420 -31.16 2.05 1.77
CA LEU A 420 -32.59 2.20 1.47
C LEU A 420 -33.02 3.65 1.73
N THR A 421 -33.85 4.20 0.86
CA THR A 421 -34.61 5.44 1.11
C THR A 421 -35.95 5.12 1.74
N GLU A 422 -36.53 3.96 1.41
CA GLU A 422 -37.79 3.43 1.93
C GLU A 422 -37.71 1.89 1.92
N ASP A 423 -38.25 1.23 2.94
CA ASP A 423 -38.35 -0.24 2.97
C ASP A 423 -39.70 -0.75 2.42
N GLU A 424 -39.82 -2.07 2.32
CA GLU A 424 -41.02 -2.77 1.82
C GLU A 424 -42.30 -2.44 2.61
N GLN A 425 -42.17 -1.87 3.82
CA GLN A 425 -43.28 -1.48 4.68
C GLN A 425 -43.58 0.03 4.61
N GLY A 426 -42.97 0.75 3.68
CA GLY A 426 -43.18 2.18 3.47
C GLY A 426 -42.44 3.08 4.45
N LYS A 427 -41.45 2.53 5.19
CA LYS A 427 -40.74 3.28 6.23
C LYS A 427 -39.47 3.90 5.64
N SER A 428 -39.38 5.22 5.69
CA SER A 428 -38.26 5.98 5.14
C SER A 428 -37.00 5.91 6.00
N TYR A 429 -35.82 6.09 5.38
CA TYR A 429 -34.50 6.18 6.01
C TYR A 429 -33.70 7.39 5.49
N PRO A 430 -32.72 7.91 6.25
CA PRO A 430 -32.32 7.48 7.59
C PRO A 430 -33.38 7.74 8.65
N LYS A 431 -33.29 7.01 9.77
CA LYS A 431 -34.21 7.17 10.91
C LYS A 431 -33.47 7.52 12.18
N LEU A 432 -34.17 8.13 13.12
CA LEU A 432 -33.65 8.33 14.46
C LEU A 432 -33.45 6.99 15.16
N ILE A 433 -32.32 6.82 15.84
CA ILE A 433 -32.01 5.61 16.63
C ILE A 433 -33.13 5.35 17.65
N SER A 434 -33.69 6.40 18.27
CA SER A 434 -34.80 6.29 19.22
C SER A 434 -36.08 5.68 18.64
N GLU A 435 -36.33 5.81 17.33
CA GLU A 435 -37.49 5.23 16.65
C GLU A 435 -37.29 3.76 16.28
N GLY A 436 -36.05 3.40 15.89
CA GLY A 436 -35.71 2.02 15.50
C GLY A 436 -35.37 1.13 16.68
N PHE A 437 -34.69 1.70 17.66
CA PHE A 437 -34.09 1.03 18.80
C PHE A 437 -34.47 1.79 20.08
N PRO A 438 -35.74 1.72 20.52
CA PRO A 438 -36.22 2.47 21.67
C PRO A 438 -35.46 2.12 22.94
N GLY A 439 -35.06 3.14 23.69
CA GLY A 439 -34.26 3.01 24.92
C GLY A 439 -32.74 3.00 24.71
N ILE A 440 -32.27 3.06 23.46
CA ILE A 440 -30.85 3.19 23.13
C ILE A 440 -30.44 4.67 23.10
N PRO A 441 -29.37 5.08 23.81
CA PRO A 441 -28.88 6.45 23.77
C PRO A 441 -28.22 6.78 22.43
N SER A 442 -28.14 8.06 22.09
CA SER A 442 -27.38 8.55 20.94
C SER A 442 -26.65 9.86 21.26
N PRO A 443 -25.50 10.15 20.61
CA PRO A 443 -24.76 9.26 19.71
C PRO A 443 -24.15 8.07 20.46
N LEU A 444 -23.93 6.97 19.75
CA LEU A 444 -23.32 5.75 20.29
C LEU A 444 -21.81 5.80 20.16
N ASP A 445 -21.11 5.00 20.96
CA ASP A 445 -19.67 4.77 20.74
C ASP A 445 -19.48 3.65 19.71
N THR A 446 -20.19 2.53 19.86
CA THR A 446 -20.22 1.44 18.89
C THR A 446 -21.37 0.46 19.17
N ALA A 447 -21.61 -0.51 18.28
CA ALA A 447 -22.59 -1.57 18.47
C ALA A 447 -22.27 -2.82 17.63
N PHE A 448 -22.69 -3.99 18.11
CA PHE A 448 -22.63 -5.23 17.31
C PHE A 448 -23.76 -6.21 17.65
N TYR A 449 -24.08 -7.09 16.72
CA TYR A 449 -25.02 -8.20 16.93
C TYR A 449 -24.28 -9.45 17.43
N ASP A 450 -24.62 -9.94 18.63
CA ASP A 450 -24.14 -11.23 19.12
C ASP A 450 -25.09 -12.34 18.66
N ARG A 451 -24.69 -13.07 17.62
CA ARG A 451 -25.46 -14.21 17.10
C ARG A 451 -25.68 -15.33 18.12
N ARG A 452 -24.83 -15.46 19.15
CA ARG A 452 -24.92 -16.51 20.19
C ARG A 452 -26.12 -16.26 21.09
N GLN A 453 -26.37 -14.98 21.42
CA GLN A 453 -27.46 -14.57 22.30
C GLN A 453 -28.66 -13.97 21.54
N LYS A 454 -28.50 -13.67 20.24
CA LYS A 454 -29.47 -12.99 19.39
C LYS A 454 -29.84 -11.59 19.90
N LEU A 455 -28.86 -10.90 20.49
CA LEU A 455 -29.00 -9.55 21.03
C LEU A 455 -28.08 -8.59 20.26
N ILE A 456 -28.47 -7.33 20.16
CA ILE A 456 -27.54 -6.26 19.78
C ILE A 456 -27.00 -5.65 21.06
N TYR A 457 -25.69 -5.53 21.17
CA TYR A 457 -25.04 -4.78 22.24
C TYR A 457 -24.67 -3.40 21.73
N PHE A 458 -25.27 -2.37 22.34
CA PHE A 458 -24.95 -0.98 22.10
C PHE A 458 -24.07 -0.45 23.23
N PHE A 459 -23.05 0.33 22.89
CA PHE A 459 -22.07 0.87 23.81
C PHE A 459 -22.17 2.39 23.87
N LYS A 460 -22.19 2.93 25.08
CA LYS A 460 -22.08 4.36 25.34
C LYS A 460 -21.28 4.60 26.61
N GLU A 461 -20.12 5.23 26.45
CA GLU A 461 -19.13 5.45 27.49
C GLU A 461 -18.77 4.13 28.20
N SER A 462 -19.11 4.00 29.48
CA SER A 462 -18.88 2.79 30.28
C SER A 462 -20.08 1.84 30.32
N LEU A 463 -21.19 2.20 29.68
CA LEU A 463 -22.45 1.47 29.72
C LEU A 463 -22.65 0.63 28.46
N VAL A 464 -23.23 -0.54 28.67
CA VAL A 464 -23.68 -1.47 27.64
C VAL A 464 -25.20 -1.56 27.74
N PHE A 465 -25.88 -1.61 26.60
CA PHE A 465 -27.32 -1.83 26.48
C PHE A 465 -27.53 -3.08 25.63
N ALA A 466 -28.18 -4.10 26.17
CA ALA A 466 -28.55 -5.29 25.42
C ALA A 466 -29.97 -5.14 24.87
N PHE A 467 -30.08 -5.10 23.55
CA PHE A 467 -31.33 -4.94 22.82
C PHE A 467 -31.81 -6.27 22.26
N ASP A 468 -33.01 -6.67 22.66
CA ASP A 468 -33.68 -7.87 22.15
C ASP A 468 -34.37 -7.52 20.83
N VAL A 469 -33.80 -8.01 19.73
CA VAL A 469 -34.27 -7.69 18.38
C VAL A 469 -35.64 -8.29 18.06
N ASN A 470 -36.07 -9.32 18.80
CA ASN A 470 -37.39 -9.93 18.58
C ASN A 470 -38.48 -9.18 19.36
N ARG A 471 -38.15 -8.67 20.55
CA ARG A 471 -39.07 -7.88 21.39
C ARG A 471 -39.01 -6.38 21.13
N ASN A 472 -38.08 -5.94 20.28
CA ASN A 472 -37.82 -4.55 19.93
C ASN A 472 -37.67 -3.63 21.15
N ARG A 473 -36.90 -4.06 22.16
CA ARG A 473 -36.68 -3.29 23.40
C ARG A 473 -35.36 -3.67 24.06
N VAL A 474 -34.83 -2.73 24.85
CA VAL A 474 -33.74 -3.01 25.79
C VAL A 474 -34.21 -3.99 26.87
N LEU A 475 -33.36 -4.94 27.24
CA LEU A 475 -33.64 -5.86 28.34
C LEU A 475 -33.73 -5.09 29.67
N ASN A 476 -34.71 -5.44 30.52
CA ASN A 476 -34.95 -4.76 31.80
C ASN A 476 -33.75 -4.75 32.77
N SER A 477 -32.79 -5.67 32.59
CA SER A 477 -31.57 -5.74 33.41
C SER A 477 -30.43 -4.82 32.92
N TYR A 478 -30.68 -3.99 31.91
CA TYR A 478 -29.72 -3.07 31.29
C TYR A 478 -30.21 -1.61 31.41
N PRO A 479 -29.30 -0.62 31.41
CA PRO A 479 -27.86 -0.72 31.12
C PRO A 479 -27.03 -1.32 32.25
N LYS A 480 -25.87 -1.89 31.89
CA LYS A 480 -24.85 -2.40 32.83
C LYS A 480 -23.50 -1.82 32.50
N LYS A 481 -22.57 -1.81 33.47
CA LYS A 481 -21.18 -1.45 33.18
C LYS A 481 -20.55 -2.49 32.26
N ILE A 482 -19.71 -2.04 31.34
CA ILE A 482 -19.00 -2.93 30.41
C ILE A 482 -18.17 -3.99 31.15
N THR A 483 -17.57 -3.65 32.29
CA THR A 483 -16.79 -4.58 33.10
C THR A 483 -17.62 -5.70 33.73
N GLU A 484 -18.94 -5.50 33.88
CA GLU A 484 -19.86 -6.53 34.38
C GLU A 484 -20.32 -7.47 33.25
N VAL A 485 -20.47 -6.93 32.03
CA VAL A 485 -20.95 -7.70 30.86
C VAL A 485 -19.80 -8.45 30.17
N PHE A 486 -18.63 -7.81 30.12
CA PHE A 486 -17.39 -8.30 29.49
C PHE A 486 -16.23 -8.20 30.49
N PRO A 487 -16.15 -9.08 31.49
CA PRO A 487 -15.11 -9.01 32.52
C PRO A 487 -13.71 -9.27 31.93
N ALA A 488 -12.68 -8.59 32.42
CA ALA A 488 -11.30 -8.90 32.01
C ALA A 488 -10.81 -10.20 32.65
N ILE A 489 -10.10 -11.03 31.89
CA ILE A 489 -9.42 -12.22 32.43
C ILE A 489 -8.28 -11.81 33.36
N ILE A 490 -7.55 -10.75 32.99
CA ILE A 490 -6.48 -10.18 33.79
C ILE A 490 -6.95 -8.82 34.32
N PRO A 491 -6.90 -8.57 35.64
CA PRO A 491 -7.25 -7.27 36.21
C PRO A 491 -6.54 -6.12 35.50
N GLN A 492 -7.22 -4.99 35.36
CA GLN A 492 -6.72 -3.78 34.66
C GLN A 492 -6.50 -3.90 33.14
N ASN A 493 -6.66 -5.08 32.54
CA ASN A 493 -6.57 -5.26 31.10
C ASN A 493 -7.95 -5.22 30.43
N HIS A 494 -8.51 -4.01 30.35
CA HIS A 494 -9.86 -3.78 29.85
C HIS A 494 -9.94 -2.39 29.16
N PRO A 495 -10.78 -2.18 28.12
CA PRO A 495 -10.94 -0.86 27.49
C PRO A 495 -11.69 0.18 28.36
N PHE A 496 -12.45 -0.31 29.35
CA PHE A 496 -13.22 0.39 30.41
C PHE A 496 -14.36 1.30 29.98
N ARG A 497 -14.19 2.08 28.92
CA ARG A 497 -15.20 3.00 28.36
C ARG A 497 -14.79 3.49 26.98
N ASN A 498 -15.68 4.12 26.22
CA ASN A 498 -15.35 4.79 24.95
C ASN A 498 -14.53 3.86 24.04
N ILE A 499 -15.16 2.75 23.65
CA ILE A 499 -14.60 1.80 22.70
C ILE A 499 -14.82 2.39 21.30
N ASP A 500 -13.77 2.38 20.48
CA ASP A 500 -13.83 2.97 19.14
C ASP A 500 -14.69 2.09 18.22
N SER A 501 -14.53 0.77 18.29
CA SER A 501 -15.35 -0.16 17.53
C SER A 501 -15.47 -1.52 18.20
N ALA A 502 -16.59 -2.21 18.00
CA ALA A 502 -16.75 -3.61 18.37
C ALA A 502 -17.52 -4.36 17.29
N TYR A 503 -17.13 -5.61 17.00
CA TYR A 503 -17.87 -6.43 16.04
C TYR A 503 -17.77 -7.92 16.32
N TYR A 504 -18.75 -8.68 15.82
CA TYR A 504 -18.69 -10.13 15.77
C TYR A 504 -18.02 -10.57 14.46
N SER A 505 -16.87 -11.25 14.56
CA SER A 505 -16.23 -11.84 13.39
C SER A 505 -16.78 -13.22 13.07
N TYR A 506 -17.34 -13.36 11.88
CA TYR A 506 -17.71 -14.64 11.31
C TYR A 506 -16.48 -15.45 10.87
N ALA A 507 -15.42 -14.77 10.41
CA ALA A 507 -14.17 -15.41 10.05
C ALA A 507 -13.51 -16.13 11.23
N TYR A 508 -13.52 -15.51 12.41
CA TYR A 508 -12.86 -16.03 13.62
C TYR A 508 -13.81 -16.59 14.68
N ASN A 509 -15.13 -16.49 14.46
CA ASN A 509 -16.17 -16.92 15.39
C ASN A 509 -15.95 -16.36 16.82
N SER A 510 -15.69 -15.06 16.91
CA SER A 510 -15.35 -14.35 18.15
C SER A 510 -15.67 -12.87 18.02
N ILE A 511 -15.86 -12.18 19.14
CA ILE A 511 -16.10 -10.74 19.18
C ILE A 511 -14.76 -10.04 19.44
N PHE A 512 -14.55 -8.92 18.76
CA PHE A 512 -13.38 -8.08 18.94
C PHE A 512 -13.80 -6.67 19.36
N PHE A 513 -13.13 -6.13 20.38
CA PHE A 513 -13.22 -4.71 20.76
C PHE A 513 -11.96 -3.99 20.34
N PHE A 514 -12.08 -2.77 19.84
CA PHE A 514 -10.99 -1.91 19.38
C PHE A 514 -10.97 -0.62 20.18
N LYS A 515 -9.79 -0.22 20.61
CA LYS A 515 -9.57 1.07 21.24
C LYS A 515 -8.12 1.54 21.03
N GLY A 516 -7.96 2.69 20.41
CA GLY A 516 -6.66 3.17 19.92
C GLY A 516 -6.05 2.15 18.93
N ASN A 517 -4.78 1.83 19.12
CA ASN A 517 -4.06 0.84 18.30
C ASN A 517 -4.19 -0.61 18.83
N ALA A 518 -5.07 -0.85 19.81
CA ALA A 518 -5.20 -2.13 20.49
C ALA A 518 -6.56 -2.79 20.27
N TYR A 519 -6.58 -4.11 20.37
CA TYR A 519 -7.82 -4.89 20.37
C TYR A 519 -7.86 -5.90 21.53
N TRP A 520 -9.09 -6.26 21.92
CA TRP A 520 -9.40 -7.32 22.87
C TRP A 520 -10.26 -8.37 22.18
N LYS A 521 -9.91 -9.65 22.35
CA LYS A 521 -10.74 -10.77 21.90
C LYS A 521 -11.64 -11.21 23.04
N VAL A 522 -12.94 -11.36 22.78
CA VAL A 522 -13.88 -11.98 23.72
C VAL A 522 -13.78 -13.50 23.64
N VAL A 523 -13.73 -14.15 24.81
CA VAL A 523 -13.80 -15.61 24.97
C VAL A 523 -14.98 -16.18 24.19
N ASN A 524 -14.69 -17.14 23.31
CA ASN A 524 -15.70 -17.88 22.57
C ASN A 524 -15.83 -19.33 23.09
N ASP A 525 -16.77 -20.09 22.50
CA ASP A 525 -17.06 -21.45 22.95
C ASP A 525 -15.87 -22.40 22.80
N LYS A 526 -15.04 -22.21 21.75
CA LYS A 526 -13.81 -23.00 21.54
C LYS A 526 -12.79 -22.74 22.64
N ASP A 527 -12.61 -21.49 23.03
CA ASP A 527 -11.71 -21.12 24.13
C ASP A 527 -12.17 -21.76 25.45
N LYS A 528 -13.49 -21.75 25.72
CA LYS A 528 -14.06 -22.39 26.93
C LYS A 528 -13.96 -23.92 26.92
N GLN A 529 -14.05 -24.54 25.75
CA GLN A 529 -13.82 -25.98 25.60
C GLN A 529 -12.37 -26.36 25.94
N GLN A 530 -11.41 -25.49 25.60
CA GLN A 530 -10.00 -25.69 25.95
C GLN A 530 -9.70 -25.36 27.41
N ASN A 531 -10.36 -24.34 27.97
CA ASN A 531 -10.20 -23.95 29.37
C ASN A 531 -11.55 -23.51 29.96
N SER A 532 -12.16 -24.41 30.75
CA SER A 532 -13.46 -24.21 31.38
C SER A 532 -13.48 -23.12 32.46
N TRP A 533 -12.32 -22.73 32.99
CA TRP A 533 -12.18 -21.66 34.00
C TRP A 533 -12.34 -20.26 33.42
N LEU A 534 -12.34 -20.11 32.09
CA LEU A 534 -12.51 -18.81 31.45
C LEU A 534 -13.92 -18.26 31.69
N PRO A 535 -14.05 -17.00 32.15
CA PRO A 535 -15.35 -16.39 32.36
C PRO A 535 -16.10 -16.25 31.03
N ALA A 536 -17.43 -16.39 31.09
CA ALA A 536 -18.28 -16.09 29.95
C ALA A 536 -18.12 -14.62 29.57
N ASN A 537 -18.01 -14.33 28.26
CA ASN A 537 -17.71 -12.99 27.74
C ASN A 537 -16.40 -12.37 28.28
N GLY A 538 -15.48 -13.18 28.81
CA GLY A 538 -14.18 -12.71 29.27
C GLY A 538 -13.39 -12.01 28.17
N LEU A 539 -12.67 -10.92 28.49
CA LEU A 539 -11.72 -10.29 27.58
C LEU A 539 -10.32 -10.84 27.80
N PHE A 540 -9.73 -11.36 26.71
CA PHE A 540 -8.29 -11.66 26.67
C PHE A 540 -7.46 -10.37 26.76
N PRO A 541 -6.21 -10.47 27.23
CA PRO A 541 -5.31 -9.32 27.29
C PRO A 541 -5.18 -8.62 25.94
N LYS A 542 -5.12 -7.28 25.97
CA LYS A 542 -4.97 -6.43 24.80
C LYS A 542 -3.77 -6.85 23.95
N LYS A 543 -3.94 -6.80 22.63
CA LYS A 543 -2.89 -6.96 21.63
C LYS A 543 -2.92 -5.79 20.66
N PHE A 544 -1.83 -5.56 19.93
CA PHE A 544 -1.85 -4.54 18.89
C PHE A 544 -2.64 -5.02 17.67
N ILE A 545 -3.43 -4.12 17.08
CA ILE A 545 -4.19 -4.39 15.85
C ILE A 545 -3.28 -4.95 14.76
N SER A 546 -2.09 -4.37 14.62
CA SER A 546 -1.06 -4.74 13.64
C SER A 546 -0.50 -6.16 13.80
N GLU A 547 -0.69 -6.82 14.95
CA GLU A 547 -0.32 -8.23 15.14
C GLU A 547 -1.27 -9.19 14.42
N LYS A 548 -2.49 -8.75 14.11
CA LYS A 548 -3.56 -9.59 13.54
C LYS A 548 -4.02 -9.12 12.18
N TRP A 549 -4.20 -7.82 11.99
CA TRP A 549 -4.63 -7.21 10.73
C TRP A 549 -3.48 -6.40 10.16
N PHE A 550 -2.75 -7.04 9.24
CA PHE A 550 -1.60 -6.44 8.57
C PHE A 550 -2.04 -5.45 7.48
N ASP A 551 -1.17 -4.50 7.16
CA ASP A 551 -1.25 -3.69 5.92
C ASP A 551 -2.53 -2.83 5.81
N VAL A 552 -3.13 -2.49 6.94
CA VAL A 552 -4.17 -1.46 7.01
C VAL A 552 -3.50 -0.10 7.20
N CYS A 553 -2.87 0.37 6.13
CA CYS A 553 -2.00 1.54 6.10
C CYS A 553 -2.71 2.77 5.56
N ASP A 554 -2.40 3.93 6.15
CA ASP A 554 -2.81 5.22 5.58
C ASP A 554 -2.00 5.50 4.31
N VAL A 555 -2.66 6.13 3.35
CA VAL A 555 -2.04 6.60 2.12
C VAL A 555 -2.28 8.10 2.02
N HIS A 556 -1.24 8.85 1.66
CA HIS A 556 -1.35 10.30 1.55
C HIS A 556 -2.32 10.69 0.42
N ILE A 557 -3.17 11.68 0.64
CA ILE A 557 -4.24 12.07 -0.29
C ILE A 557 -3.74 12.42 -1.71
N SER A 558 -2.51 12.94 -1.82
CA SER A 558 -1.89 13.26 -3.13
C SER A 558 -1.69 12.04 -4.02
N THR A 559 -1.69 10.82 -3.48
CA THR A 559 -1.57 9.57 -4.23
C THR A 559 -2.89 8.79 -4.29
N LEU A 560 -3.99 9.33 -3.74
CA LEU A 560 -5.30 8.68 -3.76
C LEU A 560 -6.22 9.23 -4.87
N ASN A 561 -6.13 10.52 -5.18
CA ASN A 561 -6.97 11.21 -6.18
C ASN A 561 -6.49 11.05 -7.63
N MET A 562 -6.01 9.87 -8.02
CA MET A 562 -5.30 9.64 -9.30
C MET A 562 -6.20 9.27 -10.47
#